data_AF-A0A9E6RS65-F1
#
_entry.id   AF-A0A9E6RS65-F1
#
_cell.length_a   1.000
_cell.length_b   1.000
_cell.length_c   1.000
_cell.angle_alpha   90.00
_cell.angle_beta   90.00
_cell.angle_gamma   90.00
#
_symmetry.space_group_name_H-M   'P 1'
#
loop_
_entity.id
_entity.type
_entity.pdbx_description
1 polymer ?
#
loop_
_entity_poly.entity_id
_entity_poly.type
_entity_poly.pdbx_seq_one_letter_code
_entity_poly.pdbx_strand_id
1 'polypeptide(L)'
;MSDFLGGVLILAGAAIIAVAALGLLRLPDPFTRMHAATKAGVLGAGLTMLGVGIALGSIPAVMTGVAGMVFLLATSPLASHALGRAAYISGAPLAPATFTDALAGVLPRNVIDITPGRVVRRSATAAEPRLTAPDAVSPIPFGSGASPMMASTARALAGTAPAPLPMRSITAWLVGGPHQSHATAFALSVGRDTGAAVTGFSAIDSGAADPSGPVPIGGAAWSHWCNDARRQRQRDHAIAALSDFERQAGTNSVGMRHLEDGFDRLIAVAGSSDLTILPALVDSMGEPARFDHEIADRVSLASATPVVRVRHVPQGITQALVIVADTPRCGHLGVAVTRLGLWRDVDFHLLPLGAADGVATVRARETAALMQQHGYTATVLAAHPPALDVWQAQRLVQGYPLVVMARLSNRRGVLAMMRTDLHEIATDQAPLILLP
;
A
#
# COMPACT_ATOMS: atom_id res chain seq x y z
N MET A 1 52.80 -24.92 -25.49
CA MET A 1 52.19 -25.95 -24.61
C MET A 1 51.27 -25.30 -23.59
N SER A 2 51.71 -24.23 -22.91
CA SER A 2 50.88 -23.37 -22.04
C SER A 2 49.59 -22.92 -22.70
N ASP A 3 49.65 -22.46 -23.96
CA ASP A 3 48.51 -21.87 -24.65
C ASP A 3 47.43 -22.91 -24.98
N PHE A 4 47.86 -24.12 -25.35
CA PHE A 4 46.96 -25.24 -25.57
C PHE A 4 46.27 -25.66 -24.26
N LEU A 5 47.04 -25.80 -23.18
CA LEU A 5 46.50 -26.15 -21.87
C LEU A 5 45.53 -25.07 -21.35
N GLY A 6 45.92 -23.80 -21.45
CA GLY A 6 45.08 -22.67 -21.07
C GLY A 6 43.79 -22.59 -21.90
N GLY A 7 43.89 -22.80 -23.21
CA GLY A 7 42.73 -22.84 -24.11
C GLY A 7 41.74 -23.96 -23.77
N VAL A 8 42.21 -25.16 -23.44
CA VAL A 8 41.36 -26.27 -23.00
C VAL A 8 40.62 -25.93 -21.71
N LEU A 9 41.31 -25.33 -20.74
CA LEU A 9 40.68 -24.91 -19.47
C LEU A 9 39.62 -23.84 -19.68
N ILE A 10 39.88 -22.85 -20.55
CA ILE A 10 38.92 -21.79 -20.88
C ILE A 10 37.67 -22.39 -21.55
N LEU A 11 37.85 -23.28 -22.52
CA LEU A 11 36.72 -23.94 -23.21
C LEU A 11 35.90 -24.82 -22.26
N ALA A 12 36.56 -25.56 -21.37
CA ALA A 12 35.88 -26.35 -20.35
C ALA A 12 35.07 -25.47 -19.39
N GLY A 13 35.66 -24.36 -18.92
CA GLY A 13 34.97 -23.38 -18.08
C GLY A 13 33.75 -22.77 -18.78
N ALA A 14 33.90 -22.36 -20.05
CA ALA A 14 32.82 -21.82 -20.85
C ALA A 14 31.68 -22.83 -21.07
N ALA A 15 32.00 -24.10 -21.32
CA ALA A 15 31.01 -25.17 -21.45
C ALA A 15 30.21 -25.37 -20.15
N ILE A 16 30.87 -25.34 -18.99
CA ILE A 16 30.21 -25.43 -17.68
C ILE A 16 29.28 -24.23 -17.47
N ILE A 17 29.71 -23.02 -17.82
CA ILE A 17 28.87 -21.81 -17.73
C ILE A 17 27.64 -21.94 -18.63
N ALA A 18 27.79 -22.45 -19.86
CA ALA A 18 26.67 -22.66 -20.77
C ALA A 18 25.65 -23.68 -20.23
N VAL A 19 26.12 -24.82 -19.69
CA VAL A 19 25.25 -25.83 -19.07
C VAL A 19 24.56 -25.28 -17.82
N ALA A 20 25.27 -24.50 -17.01
CA ALA A 20 24.69 -23.86 -15.83
C ALA A 20 23.63 -22.81 -16.19
N ALA A 21 23.84 -22.03 -17.26
CA ALA A 21 22.83 -21.11 -17.79
C ALA A 21 21.58 -21.84 -18.27
N LEU A 22 21.74 -22.98 -18.96
CA LEU A 22 20.62 -23.86 -19.31
C LEU A 22 19.90 -24.40 -18.06
N GLY A 23 20.65 -24.77 -17.02
CA GLY A 23 20.10 -25.17 -15.72
C GLY A 23 19.30 -24.06 -15.07
N LEU A 24 19.78 -22.82 -15.12
CA LEU A 24 19.08 -21.66 -14.56
C LEU A 24 17.72 -21.42 -15.25
N LEU A 25 17.65 -21.65 -16.57
CA LEU A 25 16.44 -21.47 -17.37
C LEU A 25 15.46 -22.64 -17.27
N ARG A 26 15.94 -23.89 -17.17
CA ARG A 26 15.08 -25.09 -17.22
C ARG A 26 14.69 -25.63 -15.86
N LEU A 27 15.46 -25.38 -14.80
CA LEU A 27 15.20 -26.02 -13.50
C LEU A 27 13.93 -25.43 -12.84
N PRO A 28 13.13 -26.28 -12.17
CA PRO A 28 11.77 -25.92 -11.76
C PRO A 28 11.69 -25.07 -10.50
N ASP A 29 12.71 -25.11 -9.63
CA ASP A 29 12.68 -24.39 -8.35
C ASP A 29 13.93 -23.51 -8.14
N PRO A 30 13.88 -22.52 -7.23
CA PRO A 30 15.02 -21.66 -6.95
C PRO A 30 16.24 -22.39 -6.35
N PHE A 31 16.04 -23.50 -5.65
CA PHE A 31 17.12 -24.25 -4.99
C PHE A 31 17.97 -25.04 -6.00
N THR A 32 17.34 -25.70 -6.95
CA THR A 32 17.95 -26.39 -8.08
C THR A 32 18.60 -25.40 -9.04
N ARG A 33 17.97 -24.24 -9.29
CA ARG A 33 18.57 -23.13 -10.04
C ARG A 33 19.83 -22.58 -9.34
N MET A 34 19.80 -22.43 -8.03
CA MET A 34 20.97 -22.02 -7.24
C MET A 34 22.11 -23.04 -7.38
N HIS A 35 21.82 -24.33 -7.39
CA HIS A 35 22.81 -25.38 -7.65
C HIS A 35 23.43 -25.30 -9.05
N ALA A 36 22.65 -24.90 -10.06
CA ALA A 36 23.19 -24.61 -11.40
C ALA A 36 24.07 -23.35 -11.37
N ALA A 37 23.62 -22.27 -10.74
CA ALA A 37 24.34 -20.99 -10.67
C ALA A 37 25.70 -21.12 -9.96
N THR A 38 25.80 -21.92 -8.88
CA THR A 38 27.07 -22.13 -8.17
C THR A 38 28.11 -22.86 -9.02
N LYS A 39 27.70 -23.78 -9.91
CA LYS A 39 28.60 -24.43 -10.87
C LYS A 39 29.19 -23.45 -11.88
N ALA A 40 28.39 -22.49 -12.37
CA ALA A 40 28.90 -21.42 -13.23
C ALA A 40 29.95 -20.56 -12.52
N GLY A 41 29.68 -20.16 -11.27
CA GLY A 41 30.59 -19.32 -10.50
C GLY A 41 31.90 -20.03 -10.17
N VAL A 42 31.85 -21.14 -9.44
CA VAL A 42 33.05 -21.79 -8.90
C VAL A 42 33.82 -22.52 -9.99
N LEU A 43 33.19 -23.46 -10.69
CA LEU A 43 33.86 -24.27 -11.69
C LEU A 43 34.01 -23.50 -13.00
N GLY A 44 32.93 -22.91 -13.50
CA GLY A 44 32.95 -22.17 -14.76
C GLY A 44 33.95 -21.03 -14.79
N ALA A 45 33.73 -19.99 -13.96
CA ALA A 45 34.61 -18.82 -13.92
C ALA A 45 35.99 -19.16 -13.33
N GLY A 46 36.08 -20.11 -12.40
CA GLY A 46 37.37 -20.55 -11.87
C GLY A 46 38.28 -21.22 -12.89
N LEU A 47 37.74 -22.13 -13.73
CA LEU A 47 38.50 -22.77 -14.81
C LEU A 47 38.92 -21.76 -15.88
N THR A 48 38.06 -20.79 -16.22
CA THR A 48 38.44 -19.75 -17.20
C THR A 48 39.53 -18.84 -16.66
N MET A 49 39.44 -18.38 -15.41
CA MET A 49 40.48 -17.54 -14.79
C MET A 49 41.82 -18.26 -14.70
N LEU A 50 41.83 -19.55 -14.33
CA LEU A 50 43.05 -20.34 -14.27
C LEU A 50 43.62 -20.60 -15.67
N GLY A 51 42.78 -20.89 -16.66
CA GLY A 51 43.19 -21.09 -18.04
C GLY A 51 43.80 -19.83 -18.66
N VAL A 52 43.23 -18.64 -18.38
CA VAL A 52 43.81 -17.35 -18.78
C VAL A 52 45.17 -17.12 -18.11
N GLY A 53 45.30 -17.39 -16.81
CA GLY A 53 46.56 -17.27 -16.08
C GLY A 53 47.68 -18.13 -16.69
N ILE A 54 47.35 -19.38 -17.05
CA ILE A 54 48.29 -20.33 -17.67
C ILE A 54 48.65 -19.90 -19.11
N ALA A 55 47.68 -19.43 -19.89
CA ALA A 55 47.90 -18.95 -21.26
C ALA A 55 48.81 -17.70 -21.30
N LEU A 56 48.72 -16.83 -20.29
CA LEU A 56 49.59 -15.65 -20.15
C LEU A 56 51.04 -16.01 -19.75
N GLY A 57 51.28 -17.24 -19.27
CA GLY A 57 52.63 -17.77 -19.00
C GLY A 57 53.41 -17.07 -17.88
N SER A 58 52.81 -16.14 -17.13
CA SER A 58 53.47 -15.38 -16.07
C SER A 58 53.01 -15.83 -14.67
N ILE A 59 53.94 -15.92 -13.73
CA ILE A 59 53.65 -16.30 -12.33
C ILE A 59 52.59 -15.36 -11.72
N PRO A 60 52.66 -14.02 -11.88
CA PRO A 60 51.63 -13.13 -11.36
C PRO A 60 50.24 -13.45 -11.92
N ALA A 61 50.10 -13.72 -13.22
CA ALA A 61 48.81 -14.03 -13.83
C ALA A 61 48.20 -15.34 -13.31
N VAL A 62 49.03 -16.38 -13.16
CA VAL A 62 48.59 -17.66 -12.56
C VAL A 62 48.16 -17.44 -11.11
N MET A 63 48.93 -16.69 -10.32
CA MET A 63 48.58 -16.38 -8.93
C MET A 63 47.28 -15.59 -8.81
N THR A 64 47.02 -14.63 -9.71
CA THR A 64 45.74 -13.93 -9.78
C THR A 64 44.59 -14.86 -10.12
N GLY A 65 44.77 -15.77 -11.08
CA GLY A 65 43.76 -16.77 -11.44
C GLY A 65 43.43 -17.72 -10.28
N VAL A 66 44.45 -18.22 -9.58
CA VAL A 66 44.30 -19.07 -8.39
C VAL A 66 43.62 -18.30 -7.26
N ALA A 67 44.04 -17.07 -6.99
CA ALA A 67 43.42 -16.23 -5.95
C ALA A 67 41.93 -15.98 -6.25
N GLY A 68 41.58 -15.72 -7.51
CA GLY A 68 40.18 -15.56 -7.94
C GLY A 68 39.36 -16.84 -7.76
N MET A 69 39.90 -18.00 -8.13
CA MET A 69 39.27 -19.30 -7.91
C MET A 69 39.03 -19.57 -6.42
N VAL A 70 40.04 -19.35 -5.57
CA VAL A 70 39.92 -19.50 -4.11
C VAL A 70 38.89 -18.53 -3.53
N PHE A 71 38.86 -17.29 -4.01
CA PHE A 71 37.87 -16.30 -3.58
C PHE A 71 36.44 -16.73 -3.95
N LEU A 72 36.23 -17.24 -5.17
CA LEU A 72 34.92 -17.76 -5.59
C LEU A 72 34.51 -18.99 -4.78
N LEU A 73 35.45 -19.89 -4.48
CA LEU A 73 35.23 -21.05 -3.60
C LEU A 73 34.84 -20.64 -2.18
N ALA A 74 35.48 -19.60 -1.64
CA ALA A 74 35.19 -19.11 -0.30
C ALA A 74 33.84 -18.39 -0.21
N THR A 75 33.48 -17.59 -1.23
CA THR A 75 32.28 -16.76 -1.21
C THR A 75 31.02 -17.48 -1.64
N SER A 76 31.13 -18.51 -2.50
CA SER A 76 29.98 -19.24 -3.03
C SER A 76 29.11 -19.93 -1.96
N PRO A 77 29.68 -20.58 -0.91
CA PRO A 77 28.88 -21.16 0.17
C PRO A 77 28.10 -20.12 0.97
N LEU A 78 28.71 -18.96 1.28
CA LEU A 78 28.04 -17.88 2.01
C LEU A 78 26.86 -17.32 1.21
N ALA A 79 27.10 -17.04 -0.08
CA ALA A 79 26.06 -16.54 -0.98
C ALA A 79 24.91 -17.55 -1.12
N SER A 80 25.23 -18.83 -1.28
CA SER A 80 24.23 -19.90 -1.42
C SER A 80 23.42 -20.11 -0.13
N HIS A 81 24.06 -19.98 1.03
CA HIS A 81 23.36 -20.12 2.31
C HIS A 81 22.41 -18.94 2.56
N ALA A 82 22.87 -17.71 2.31
CA ALA A 82 22.04 -16.51 2.43
C ALA A 82 20.86 -16.54 1.44
N LEU A 83 21.11 -16.89 0.18
CA LEU A 83 20.09 -16.96 -0.86
C LEU A 83 19.10 -18.10 -0.60
N GLY A 84 19.59 -19.28 -0.21
CA GLY A 84 18.75 -20.43 0.13
C GLY A 84 17.85 -20.15 1.33
N ARG A 85 18.38 -19.52 2.38
CA ARG A 85 17.58 -19.10 3.55
C ARG A 85 16.53 -18.06 3.15
N ALA A 86 16.90 -17.05 2.37
CA ALA A 86 15.95 -16.03 1.91
C ALA A 86 14.84 -16.63 1.04
N ALA A 87 15.18 -17.52 0.10
CA ALA A 87 14.21 -18.22 -0.76
C ALA A 87 13.29 -19.15 0.05
N TYR A 88 13.82 -19.84 1.06
CA TYR A 88 13.02 -20.71 1.91
C TYR A 88 12.04 -19.91 2.78
N ILE A 89 12.52 -18.86 3.47
CA ILE A 89 11.68 -18.01 4.32
C ILE A 89 10.61 -17.30 3.50
N SER A 90 10.93 -16.84 2.28
CA SER A 90 9.98 -16.15 1.41
C SER A 90 8.84 -17.03 0.89
N GLY A 91 8.93 -18.36 1.05
CA GLY A 91 7.90 -19.27 0.58
C GLY A 91 8.08 -19.73 -0.86
N ALA A 92 9.31 -19.67 -1.39
CA ALA A 92 9.58 -20.17 -2.73
C ALA A 92 9.12 -21.63 -2.92
N PRO A 93 8.67 -21.99 -4.13
CA PRO A 93 8.26 -23.34 -4.44
C PRO A 93 9.41 -24.31 -4.34
N LEU A 94 9.09 -25.51 -3.84
CA LEU A 94 9.96 -26.67 -3.90
C LEU A 94 9.58 -27.47 -5.14
N ALA A 95 10.56 -28.06 -5.82
CA ALA A 95 10.30 -28.91 -6.98
C ALA A 95 9.32 -30.04 -6.63
N PRO A 96 8.47 -30.48 -7.59
CA PRO A 96 7.58 -31.62 -7.39
C PRO A 96 8.28 -32.91 -6.96
N ALA A 97 9.57 -33.04 -7.32
CA ALA A 97 10.43 -34.16 -6.95
C ALA A 97 10.99 -34.06 -5.51
N THR A 98 10.71 -32.99 -4.77
CA THR A 98 11.14 -32.84 -3.38
C THR A 98 10.20 -33.62 -2.46
N PHE A 99 10.64 -34.81 -2.04
CA PHE A 99 9.86 -35.72 -1.20
C PHE A 99 9.91 -35.38 0.29
N THR A 100 10.98 -34.74 0.75
CA THR A 100 11.21 -34.42 2.17
C THR A 100 11.71 -32.99 2.34
N ASP A 101 11.09 -32.23 3.23
CA ASP A 101 11.52 -30.88 3.61
C ASP A 101 12.25 -30.95 4.97
N ALA A 102 13.58 -30.93 4.94
CA ALA A 102 14.42 -30.99 6.13
C ALA A 102 14.43 -29.68 6.95
N LEU A 103 13.95 -28.58 6.37
CA LEU A 103 13.88 -27.27 7.04
C LEU A 103 12.50 -26.99 7.63
N ALA A 104 11.53 -27.89 7.42
CA ALA A 104 10.20 -27.79 7.99
C ALA A 104 10.26 -27.80 9.52
N GLY A 105 9.71 -26.76 10.16
CA GLY A 105 9.75 -26.59 11.62
C GLY A 105 11.08 -26.07 12.18
N VAL A 106 12.14 -25.99 11.38
CA VAL A 106 13.44 -25.41 11.78
C VAL A 106 13.52 -23.92 11.41
N LEU A 107 13.06 -23.56 10.22
CA LEU A 107 12.99 -22.17 9.76
C LEU A 107 11.53 -21.75 9.54
N PRO A 108 11.15 -20.51 9.91
CA PRO A 108 9.84 -19.97 9.56
C PRO A 108 9.77 -19.84 8.05
N ARG A 109 8.76 -20.48 7.45
CA ARG A 109 8.49 -20.43 6.02
C ARG A 109 7.16 -19.75 5.83
N ASN A 110 7.15 -18.63 5.12
CA ASN A 110 5.90 -18.05 4.65
C ASN A 110 5.28 -19.05 3.67
N VAL A 111 4.09 -19.56 3.98
CA VAL A 111 3.39 -20.46 3.05
C VAL A 111 2.74 -19.58 1.99
N ILE A 112 3.46 -19.35 0.90
CA ILE A 112 2.79 -18.93 -0.33
C ILE A 112 2.22 -20.21 -0.91
N ASP A 113 0.90 -20.39 -0.85
CA ASP A 113 0.26 -21.59 -1.36
C ASP A 113 0.48 -21.66 -2.89
N ILE A 114 1.36 -22.56 -3.28
CA ILE A 114 2.00 -22.63 -4.61
C ILE A 114 1.28 -23.63 -5.52
N THR A 115 0.16 -24.21 -5.08
CA THR A 115 -0.69 -25.05 -5.95
C THR A 115 -2.12 -25.14 -5.39
N PRO A 116 -3.12 -24.45 -5.97
CA PRO A 116 -4.52 -24.78 -5.68
C PRO A 116 -4.79 -26.19 -6.22
N GLY A 117 -4.75 -27.18 -5.34
CA GLY A 117 -4.88 -28.60 -5.67
C GLY A 117 -4.11 -29.56 -4.75
N ARG A 118 -3.07 -29.11 -4.02
CA ARG A 118 -2.40 -29.96 -3.02
C ARG A 118 -3.05 -29.81 -1.65
N VAL A 119 -4.33 -30.17 -1.57
CA VAL A 119 -5.02 -30.43 -0.30
C VAL A 119 -4.31 -31.62 0.36
N VAL A 120 -3.77 -31.46 1.58
CA VAL A 120 -3.60 -32.61 2.47
C VAL A 120 -4.98 -33.21 2.61
N ARG A 121 -5.23 -34.31 1.90
CA ARG A 121 -6.55 -34.89 1.67
C ARG A 121 -7.25 -35.13 3.00
N ARG A 122 -8.14 -34.19 3.37
CA ARG A 122 -9.26 -34.48 4.27
C ARG A 122 -10.45 -34.80 3.37
N SER A 123 -11.13 -35.91 3.68
CA SER A 123 -12.08 -36.59 2.81
C SER A 123 -13.16 -35.67 2.22
N ALA A 124 -13.46 -35.92 0.94
CA ALA A 124 -14.31 -35.15 0.05
C ALA A 124 -15.80 -35.16 0.41
N THR A 125 -16.51 -34.08 0.06
CA THR A 125 -17.77 -34.08 -0.73
C THR A 125 -18.28 -32.64 -0.90
N ALA A 126 -18.39 -32.15 -2.14
CA ALA A 126 -19.50 -31.37 -2.72
C ALA A 126 -19.02 -30.64 -3.98
N ALA A 127 -19.76 -30.79 -5.09
CA ALA A 127 -19.40 -30.30 -6.41
C ALA A 127 -19.92 -28.87 -6.66
N GLU A 128 -19.13 -28.04 -7.36
CA GLU A 128 -19.55 -26.72 -7.84
C GLU A 128 -20.12 -26.80 -9.27
N PRO A 129 -21.18 -26.02 -9.60
CA PRO A 129 -21.72 -25.92 -10.95
C PRO A 129 -21.04 -24.83 -11.78
N ARG A 130 -20.86 -25.12 -13.07
CA ARG A 130 -20.33 -24.24 -14.12
C ARG A 130 -21.40 -23.22 -14.55
N LEU A 131 -21.05 -21.93 -14.59
CA LEU A 131 -21.88 -20.87 -15.18
C LEU A 131 -21.40 -20.54 -16.60
N THR A 132 -22.37 -20.48 -17.52
CA THR A 132 -22.24 -20.17 -18.94
C THR A 132 -22.49 -18.68 -19.21
N ALA A 133 -21.63 -18.12 -20.08
CA ALA A 133 -21.71 -16.96 -21.00
C ALA A 133 -22.63 -15.73 -20.74
N PRO A 134 -22.22 -14.53 -21.22
CA PRO A 134 -22.78 -13.23 -20.83
C PRO A 134 -23.78 -12.67 -21.85
N ASP A 135 -24.79 -11.91 -21.41
CA ASP A 135 -25.63 -11.10 -22.30
C ASP A 135 -26.00 -9.71 -21.73
N ALA A 136 -25.89 -8.73 -22.63
CA ALA A 136 -26.59 -7.44 -22.76
C ALA A 136 -26.29 -6.26 -21.81
N VAL A 137 -25.44 -5.34 -22.28
CA VAL A 137 -25.39 -3.92 -21.86
C VAL A 137 -26.14 -3.08 -22.92
N SER A 138 -27.10 -2.26 -22.51
CA SER A 138 -27.68 -1.22 -23.38
C SER A 138 -26.91 0.10 -23.24
N PRO A 139 -26.67 0.87 -24.31
CA PRO A 139 -26.00 2.16 -24.23
C PRO A 139 -26.97 3.31 -23.86
N ILE A 140 -26.53 4.20 -22.97
CA ILE A 140 -27.15 5.50 -22.68
C ILE A 140 -26.35 6.58 -23.42
N PRO A 141 -26.97 7.55 -24.11
CA PRO A 141 -26.26 8.51 -24.95
C PRO A 141 -25.54 9.59 -24.13
N PHE A 142 -24.27 9.84 -24.46
CA PHE A 142 -23.50 10.96 -23.96
C PHE A 142 -23.73 12.20 -24.83
N GLY A 143 -24.30 13.25 -24.25
CA GLY A 143 -24.31 14.59 -24.83
C GLY A 143 -22.97 15.28 -24.56
N SER A 144 -22.21 15.54 -25.62
CA SER A 144 -20.99 16.36 -25.59
C SER A 144 -21.36 17.85 -25.60
N GLY A 145 -21.04 18.56 -24.53
CA GLY A 145 -21.18 20.02 -24.49
C GLY A 145 -20.57 20.62 -23.22
N ALA A 146 -19.39 21.22 -23.36
CA ALA A 146 -18.82 22.09 -22.33
C ALA A 146 -19.73 23.32 -22.17
N SER A 147 -20.26 23.55 -20.96
CA SER A 147 -21.02 24.78 -20.67
C SER A 147 -20.14 25.82 -19.95
N PRO A 148 -20.08 27.07 -20.45
CA PRO A 148 -19.42 28.17 -19.80
C PRO A 148 -20.34 28.78 -18.73
N MET A 149 -20.31 28.25 -17.51
CA MET A 149 -21.13 28.77 -16.40
C MET A 149 -20.37 28.82 -15.06
N MET A 150 -19.04 28.96 -15.09
CA MET A 150 -18.20 29.04 -13.88
C MET A 150 -17.67 30.44 -13.54
N ALA A 151 -18.08 31.49 -14.25
CA ALA A 151 -17.59 32.85 -13.99
C ALA A 151 -18.59 33.80 -13.32
N SER A 152 -19.89 33.47 -13.24
CA SER A 152 -20.91 34.40 -12.71
C SER A 152 -21.37 34.12 -11.27
N THR A 153 -21.04 32.96 -10.70
CA THR A 153 -21.54 32.55 -9.38
C THR A 153 -20.72 33.08 -8.19
N ALA A 154 -19.56 33.70 -8.44
CA ALA A 154 -18.67 34.19 -7.39
C ALA A 154 -19.14 35.48 -6.71
N ARG A 155 -20.15 36.18 -7.26
CA ARG A 155 -20.58 37.51 -6.79
C ARG A 155 -21.91 37.52 -6.01
N ALA A 156 -22.57 36.38 -5.84
CA ALA A 156 -23.92 36.29 -5.25
C ALA A 156 -23.99 35.79 -3.79
N LEU A 157 -22.85 35.45 -3.14
CA LEU A 157 -22.83 34.77 -1.83
C LEU A 157 -22.56 35.71 -0.63
N ALA A 158 -22.86 37.00 -0.74
CA ALA A 158 -22.81 37.95 0.38
C ALA A 158 -24.13 37.95 1.20
N GLY A 159 -24.59 36.77 1.60
CA GLY A 159 -25.77 36.55 2.43
C GLY A 159 -25.55 35.39 3.38
N THR A 160 -26.16 35.45 4.57
CA THR A 160 -26.10 34.49 5.68
C THR A 160 -25.74 33.06 5.27
N ALA A 161 -24.70 32.51 5.91
CA ALA A 161 -24.14 31.19 5.61
C ALA A 161 -25.24 30.13 5.45
N PRO A 162 -25.30 29.42 4.30
CA PRO A 162 -26.30 28.37 4.11
C PRO A 162 -26.08 27.27 5.14
N ALA A 163 -27.17 26.74 5.70
CA ALA A 163 -27.12 25.53 6.51
C ALA A 163 -26.42 24.42 5.72
N PRO A 164 -25.52 23.63 6.31
CA PRO A 164 -24.80 22.61 5.58
C PRO A 164 -25.77 21.61 4.99
N LEU A 165 -25.44 21.14 3.79
CA LEU A 165 -26.24 20.15 3.10
C LEU A 165 -26.30 18.88 3.96
N PRO A 166 -27.49 18.30 4.17
CA PRO A 166 -27.60 17.06 4.93
C PRO A 166 -26.80 15.97 4.22
N MET A 167 -25.97 15.25 4.96
CA MET A 167 -25.19 14.12 4.43
C MET A 167 -26.14 13.07 3.87
N ARG A 168 -25.99 12.73 2.60
CA ARG A 168 -26.90 11.83 1.89
C ARG A 168 -26.31 10.45 1.71
N SER A 169 -25.01 10.40 1.46
CA SER A 169 -24.35 9.15 1.06
C SER A 169 -22.95 9.02 1.66
N ILE A 170 -22.66 7.83 2.16
CA ILE A 170 -21.37 7.45 2.74
C ILE A 170 -20.87 6.21 2.02
N THR A 171 -19.63 6.26 1.52
CA THR A 171 -18.95 5.07 1.01
C THR A 171 -18.05 4.49 2.08
N ALA A 172 -18.37 3.26 2.52
CA ALA A 172 -17.49 2.45 3.36
C ALA A 172 -16.63 1.58 2.45
N TRP A 173 -15.36 1.92 2.29
CA TRP A 173 -14.49 1.19 1.38
C TRP A 173 -13.94 -0.07 2.07
N LEU A 174 -14.27 -1.22 1.48
CA LEU A 174 -14.01 -2.57 1.95
C LEU A 174 -12.75 -3.13 1.29
N VAL A 175 -11.60 -2.79 1.87
CA VAL A 175 -10.27 -3.20 1.40
C VAL A 175 -9.78 -4.46 2.12
N GLY A 176 -10.21 -4.63 3.38
CA GLY A 176 -9.74 -5.70 4.27
C GLY A 176 -8.70 -5.21 5.29
N GLY A 177 -7.99 -6.16 5.89
CA GLY A 177 -6.99 -5.89 6.91
C GLY A 177 -7.52 -5.75 8.34
N PRO A 178 -6.63 -5.54 9.33
CA PRO A 178 -6.94 -5.68 10.75
C PRO A 178 -7.92 -4.63 11.29
N HIS A 179 -7.99 -3.46 10.64
CA HIS A 179 -8.83 -2.34 11.06
C HIS A 179 -10.15 -2.22 10.29
N GLN A 180 -10.42 -3.11 9.33
CA GLN A 180 -11.64 -3.07 8.50
C GLN A 180 -12.91 -3.12 9.32
N SER A 181 -12.99 -4.02 10.31
CA SER A 181 -14.19 -4.17 11.14
C SER A 181 -14.53 -2.88 11.91
N HIS A 182 -13.51 -2.17 12.39
CA HIS A 182 -13.69 -0.87 13.06
C HIS A 182 -14.14 0.22 12.09
N ALA A 183 -13.58 0.26 10.88
CA ALA A 183 -13.98 1.20 9.83
C ALA A 183 -15.45 0.98 9.41
N THR A 184 -15.85 -0.27 9.25
CA THR A 184 -17.24 -0.68 9.00
C THR A 184 -18.15 -0.22 10.14
N ALA A 185 -17.80 -0.52 11.39
CA ALA A 185 -18.60 -0.14 12.55
C ALA A 185 -18.81 1.38 12.62
N PHE A 186 -17.74 2.14 12.37
CA PHE A 186 -17.77 3.60 12.33
C PHE A 186 -18.64 4.13 11.17
N ALA A 187 -18.52 3.56 9.96
CA ALA A 187 -19.34 3.98 8.83
C ALA A 187 -20.83 3.77 9.09
N LEU A 188 -21.20 2.63 9.67
CA LEU A 188 -22.58 2.33 10.04
C LEU A 188 -23.08 3.21 11.18
N SER A 189 -22.23 3.58 12.16
CA SER A 189 -22.64 4.53 13.21
C SER A 189 -22.89 5.92 12.65
N VAL A 190 -22.00 6.44 11.80
CA VAL A 190 -22.19 7.75 11.15
C VAL A 190 -23.45 7.73 10.28
N GLY A 191 -23.71 6.65 9.54
CA GLY A 191 -24.95 6.49 8.77
C GLY A 191 -26.20 6.52 9.63
N ARG A 192 -26.20 5.87 10.80
CA ARG A 192 -27.33 5.92 11.75
C ARG A 192 -27.53 7.30 12.35
N ASP A 193 -26.45 7.96 12.74
CA ASP A 193 -26.51 9.27 13.41
C ASP A 193 -26.93 10.40 12.45
N THR A 194 -26.57 10.27 11.17
CA THR A 194 -26.89 11.28 10.14
C THR A 194 -28.12 10.95 9.30
N GLY A 195 -28.55 9.69 9.28
CA GLY A 195 -29.56 9.18 8.35
C GLY A 195 -29.05 8.98 6.91
N ALA A 196 -27.73 9.12 6.67
CA ALA A 196 -27.14 8.95 5.35
C ALA A 196 -27.14 7.48 4.90
N ALA A 197 -27.34 7.25 3.60
CA ALA A 197 -27.25 5.93 3.02
C ALA A 197 -25.78 5.47 2.99
N VAL A 198 -25.48 4.36 3.68
CA VAL A 198 -24.15 3.74 3.64
C VAL A 198 -24.09 2.78 2.46
N THR A 199 -22.99 2.81 1.71
CA THR A 199 -22.69 1.85 0.64
C THR A 199 -21.35 1.19 0.91
N GLY A 200 -21.34 -0.13 1.05
CA GLY A 200 -20.11 -0.93 1.07
C GLY A 200 -19.51 -0.97 -0.32
N PHE A 201 -18.29 -0.45 -0.48
CA PHE A 201 -17.59 -0.42 -1.76
C PHE A 201 -16.33 -1.27 -1.67
N SER A 202 -16.35 -2.43 -2.32
CA SER A 202 -15.16 -3.24 -2.52
C SER A 202 -14.55 -2.89 -3.87
N ALA A 203 -13.23 -2.69 -3.92
CA ALA A 203 -12.55 -2.37 -5.17
C ALA A 203 -11.21 -3.08 -5.30
N ILE A 204 -10.90 -3.50 -6.52
CA ILE A 204 -9.61 -4.10 -6.87
C ILE A 204 -9.02 -3.28 -8.01
N ASP A 205 -7.85 -2.71 -7.78
CA ASP A 205 -7.12 -1.96 -8.80
C ASP A 205 -6.55 -2.91 -9.86
N SER A 206 -7.26 -3.06 -10.97
CA SER A 206 -6.83 -3.89 -12.10
C SER A 206 -5.87 -3.16 -13.03
N GLY A 207 -5.76 -1.83 -12.89
CA GLY A 207 -4.96 -0.94 -13.73
C GLY A 207 -3.57 -0.63 -13.18
N ALA A 208 -3.29 -1.02 -11.93
CA ALA A 208 -1.92 -1.01 -11.40
C ALA A 208 -1.02 -1.79 -12.36
N ALA A 209 -0.10 -1.07 -13.03
CA ALA A 209 0.89 -1.65 -13.91
C ALA A 209 1.57 -2.85 -13.21
N ASP A 210 1.88 -3.90 -13.97
CA ASP A 210 2.51 -5.13 -13.47
C ASP A 210 3.46 -4.80 -12.31
N PRO A 211 3.05 -5.06 -11.05
CA PRO A 211 3.79 -4.59 -9.90
C PRO A 211 5.12 -5.35 -9.73
N SER A 212 5.43 -6.30 -10.61
CA SER A 212 6.74 -6.95 -10.68
C SER A 212 7.81 -6.12 -11.39
N GLY A 213 7.44 -5.03 -12.08
CA GLY A 213 8.38 -4.17 -12.80
C GLY A 213 9.09 -4.87 -13.96
N PRO A 214 10.25 -4.38 -14.44
CA PRO A 214 10.99 -5.05 -15.50
C PRO A 214 11.49 -6.42 -15.03
N VAL A 215 10.94 -7.49 -15.60
CA VAL A 215 11.38 -8.85 -15.32
C VAL A 215 12.56 -9.27 -16.21
N PRO A 216 13.51 -10.07 -15.69
CA PRO A 216 14.56 -10.66 -16.51
C PRO A 216 13.99 -11.61 -17.56
N ILE A 217 14.76 -11.89 -18.62
CA ILE A 217 14.40 -12.86 -19.66
C ILE A 217 14.07 -14.21 -19.01
N GLY A 218 12.86 -14.73 -19.24
CA GLY A 218 12.34 -15.95 -18.63
C GLY A 218 11.58 -15.75 -17.30
N GLY A 219 11.55 -14.54 -16.75
CA GLY A 219 10.83 -14.20 -15.51
C GLY A 219 9.34 -13.87 -15.69
N ALA A 220 8.85 -13.74 -16.94
CA ALA A 220 7.47 -13.33 -17.23
C ALA A 220 6.43 -14.29 -16.62
N ALA A 221 6.63 -15.61 -16.73
CA ALA A 221 5.72 -16.59 -16.14
C ALA A 221 5.63 -16.44 -14.61
N TRP A 222 6.76 -16.10 -13.96
CA TRP A 222 6.80 -15.86 -12.52
C TRP A 222 6.09 -14.57 -12.14
N SER A 223 6.27 -13.50 -12.91
CA SER A 223 5.52 -12.25 -12.72
C SER A 223 4.01 -12.47 -12.83
N HIS A 224 3.56 -13.08 -13.93
CA HIS A 224 2.13 -13.34 -14.14
C HIS A 224 1.54 -14.13 -12.97
N TRP A 225 2.22 -15.20 -12.55
CA TRP A 225 1.80 -15.97 -11.38
C TRP A 225 1.75 -15.14 -10.09
N CYS A 226 2.76 -14.31 -9.82
CA CYS A 226 2.77 -13.44 -8.65
C CYS A 226 1.61 -12.43 -8.66
N ASN A 227 1.28 -11.90 -9.83
CA ASN A 227 0.17 -10.97 -10.01
C ASN A 227 -1.18 -11.64 -9.83
N ASP A 228 -1.36 -12.83 -10.41
CA ASP A 228 -2.59 -13.61 -10.24
C ASP A 228 -2.80 -14.00 -8.77
N ALA A 229 -1.75 -14.44 -8.08
CA ALA A 229 -1.81 -14.75 -6.65
C ALA A 229 -2.11 -13.53 -5.78
N ARG A 230 -1.63 -12.33 -6.17
CA ARG A 230 -1.97 -11.07 -5.49
C ARG A 230 -3.43 -10.69 -5.71
N ARG A 231 -3.92 -10.77 -6.95
CA ARG A 231 -5.33 -10.51 -7.29
C ARG A 231 -6.26 -11.46 -6.53
N GLN A 232 -5.89 -12.73 -6.41
CA GLN A 232 -6.67 -13.69 -5.64
C GLN A 232 -6.75 -13.29 -4.16
N ARG A 233 -5.62 -12.93 -3.53
CA ARG A 233 -5.62 -12.43 -2.15
C ARG A 233 -6.48 -11.19 -1.96
N GLN A 234 -6.45 -10.25 -2.91
CA GLN A 234 -7.32 -9.08 -2.87
C GLN A 234 -8.80 -9.47 -2.93
N ARG A 235 -9.18 -10.43 -3.77
CA ARG A 235 -10.54 -10.96 -3.81
C ARG A 235 -10.93 -11.62 -2.50
N ASP A 236 -10.05 -12.41 -1.91
CA ASP A 236 -10.31 -13.07 -0.63
C ASP A 236 -10.50 -12.04 0.50
N HIS A 237 -9.66 -10.99 0.55
CA HIS A 237 -9.79 -9.86 1.47
C HIS A 237 -11.09 -9.09 1.25
N ALA A 238 -11.44 -8.81 -0.01
CA ALA A 238 -12.69 -8.16 -0.38
C ALA A 238 -13.92 -8.97 0.07
N ILE A 239 -13.92 -10.28 -0.15
CA ILE A 239 -15.01 -11.19 0.29
C ILE A 239 -15.12 -11.19 1.81
N ALA A 240 -13.99 -11.28 2.53
CA ALA A 240 -13.99 -11.25 3.99
C ALA A 240 -14.52 -9.90 4.52
N ALA A 241 -14.09 -8.79 3.93
CA ALA A 241 -14.55 -7.45 4.28
C ALA A 241 -16.03 -7.24 3.97
N LEU A 242 -16.52 -7.75 2.84
CA LEU A 242 -17.93 -7.72 2.45
C LEU A 242 -18.79 -8.52 3.43
N SER A 243 -18.36 -9.74 3.76
CA SER A 243 -19.05 -10.61 4.72
C SER A 243 -19.10 -9.99 6.11
N ASP A 244 -18.03 -9.30 6.53
CA ASP A 244 -18.01 -8.56 7.80
C ASP A 244 -18.95 -7.35 7.77
N PHE A 245 -18.97 -6.62 6.65
CA PHE A 245 -19.88 -5.50 6.43
C PHE A 245 -21.35 -5.91 6.49
N GLU A 246 -21.74 -6.96 5.77
CA GLU A 246 -23.10 -7.52 5.80
C GLU A 246 -23.50 -7.93 7.22
N ARG A 247 -22.60 -8.62 7.94
CA ARG A 247 -22.84 -9.06 9.32
C ARG A 247 -23.10 -7.89 10.27
N GLN A 248 -22.36 -6.80 10.12
CA GLN A 248 -22.51 -5.61 10.95
C GLN A 248 -23.69 -4.71 10.53
N ALA A 249 -23.99 -4.66 9.24
CA ALA A 249 -25.14 -3.92 8.71
C ALA A 249 -26.48 -4.52 9.17
N GLY A 250 -26.51 -5.84 9.38
CA GLY A 250 -27.70 -6.56 9.85
C GLY A 250 -28.84 -6.47 8.83
N THR A 251 -30.04 -6.14 9.29
CA THR A 251 -31.25 -6.03 8.45
C THR A 251 -31.41 -4.67 7.77
N ASN A 252 -30.49 -3.73 7.99
CA ASN A 252 -30.58 -2.43 7.36
C ASN A 252 -30.32 -2.56 5.86
N SER A 253 -31.10 -1.87 5.03
CA SER A 253 -30.87 -1.82 3.59
C SER A 253 -29.62 -0.99 3.31
N VAL A 254 -28.50 -1.66 3.11
CA VAL A 254 -27.21 -1.04 2.81
C VAL A 254 -26.81 -1.41 1.38
N GLY A 255 -26.38 -0.42 0.60
CA GLY A 255 -25.93 -0.66 -0.77
C GLY A 255 -24.60 -1.41 -0.77
N MET A 256 -24.38 -2.30 -1.72
CA MET A 256 -23.05 -2.91 -1.93
C MET A 256 -22.65 -2.79 -3.39
N ARG A 257 -21.38 -2.47 -3.61
CA ARG A 257 -20.78 -2.35 -4.95
C ARG A 257 -19.40 -2.98 -4.93
N HIS A 258 -19.13 -3.79 -5.94
CA HIS A 258 -17.79 -4.32 -6.22
C HIS A 258 -17.34 -3.85 -7.59
N LEU A 259 -16.11 -3.35 -7.70
CA LEU A 259 -15.52 -2.89 -8.96
C LEU A 259 -14.07 -3.33 -9.09
N GLU A 260 -13.75 -4.04 -10.16
CA GLU A 260 -12.38 -4.28 -10.59
C GLU A 260 -12.07 -3.36 -11.77
N ASP A 261 -11.29 -2.30 -11.55
CA ASP A 261 -10.90 -1.35 -12.60
C ASP A 261 -9.62 -0.58 -12.22
N GLY A 262 -9.12 0.28 -13.10
CA GLY A 262 -8.02 1.18 -12.80
C GLY A 262 -8.36 2.19 -11.71
N PHE A 263 -7.34 2.55 -10.92
CA PHE A 263 -7.45 3.45 -9.76
C PHE A 263 -8.30 4.70 -10.00
N ASP A 264 -8.15 5.38 -11.13
CA ASP A 264 -8.90 6.61 -11.45
C ASP A 264 -10.43 6.39 -11.44
N ARG A 265 -10.88 5.24 -11.94
CA ARG A 265 -12.31 4.90 -11.95
C ARG A 265 -12.79 4.51 -10.55
N LEU A 266 -11.95 3.84 -9.76
CA LEU A 266 -12.25 3.50 -8.36
C LEU A 266 -12.46 4.79 -7.54
N ILE A 267 -11.58 5.77 -7.72
CA ILE A 267 -11.69 7.09 -7.09
C ILE A 267 -12.94 7.82 -7.55
N ALA A 268 -13.27 7.78 -8.84
CA ALA A 268 -14.50 8.41 -9.35
C ALA A 268 -15.76 7.83 -8.69
N VAL A 269 -15.78 6.52 -8.41
CA VAL A 269 -16.91 5.87 -7.72
C VAL A 269 -16.93 6.24 -6.23
N ALA A 270 -15.79 6.17 -5.53
CA ALA A 270 -15.71 6.58 -4.13
C ALA A 270 -16.06 8.07 -3.94
N GLY A 271 -15.60 8.91 -4.86
CA GLY A 271 -15.83 10.35 -4.91
C GLY A 271 -17.27 10.78 -5.22
N SER A 272 -18.17 9.83 -5.51
CA SER A 272 -19.60 10.11 -5.71
C SER A 272 -20.39 10.25 -4.41
N SER A 273 -19.77 9.95 -3.26
CA SER A 273 -20.37 10.07 -1.93
C SER A 273 -19.97 11.36 -1.22
N ASP A 274 -20.71 11.75 -0.18
CA ASP A 274 -20.38 12.94 0.62
C ASP A 274 -19.18 12.69 1.56
N LEU A 275 -18.94 11.41 1.90
CA LEU A 275 -17.88 10.96 2.80
C LEU A 275 -17.38 9.57 2.39
N THR A 276 -16.06 9.39 2.37
CA THR A 276 -15.43 8.06 2.19
C THR A 276 -14.76 7.62 3.49
N ILE A 277 -14.99 6.38 3.93
CA ILE A 277 -14.44 5.83 5.16
C ILE A 277 -13.57 4.62 4.81
N LEU A 278 -12.34 4.61 5.33
CA LEU A 278 -11.31 3.61 5.02
C LEU A 278 -10.64 3.09 6.30
N PRO A 279 -10.23 1.81 6.34
CA PRO A 279 -9.38 1.29 7.41
C PRO A 279 -7.99 1.93 7.39
N ALA A 280 -7.40 2.06 8.57
CA ALA A 280 -6.03 2.51 8.76
C ALA A 280 -4.99 1.41 8.44
N LEU A 281 -3.78 1.84 8.10
CA LEU A 281 -2.56 1.03 7.97
C LEU A 281 -2.66 -0.08 6.92
N VAL A 282 -3.41 0.17 5.83
CA VAL A 282 -3.50 -0.78 4.71
C VAL A 282 -3.26 -0.10 3.37
N ASP A 283 -2.67 -0.83 2.43
CA ASP A 283 -2.52 -0.39 1.04
C ASP A 283 -3.79 -0.71 0.22
N SER A 284 -3.74 -0.46 -1.09
CA SER A 284 -4.82 -0.79 -2.03
C SER A 284 -5.06 -2.31 -2.19
N MET A 285 -4.21 -3.15 -1.59
CA MET A 285 -4.31 -4.61 -1.61
C MET A 285 -4.89 -5.17 -0.29
N GLY A 286 -5.13 -4.31 0.70
CA GLY A 286 -5.54 -4.73 2.05
C GLY A 286 -4.39 -5.32 2.87
N GLU A 287 -3.15 -5.12 2.43
CA GLU A 287 -1.94 -5.55 3.13
C GLU A 287 -1.43 -4.43 4.05
N PRO A 288 -0.72 -4.75 5.15
CA PRO A 288 -0.18 -3.75 6.05
C PRO A 288 0.72 -2.74 5.34
N ALA A 289 0.37 -1.46 5.47
CA ALA A 289 1.08 -0.36 4.80
C ALA A 289 1.49 0.73 5.77
N ARG A 290 2.59 1.42 5.42
CA ARG A 290 3.00 2.65 6.07
C ARG A 290 2.30 3.84 5.41
N PHE A 291 2.32 4.98 6.09
CA PHE A 291 1.64 6.22 5.69
C PHE A 291 1.90 6.68 4.25
N ASP A 292 3.03 6.33 3.64
CA ASP A 292 3.42 6.71 2.28
C ASP A 292 2.79 5.83 1.19
N HIS A 293 2.35 4.63 1.55
CA HIS A 293 1.67 3.67 0.66
C HIS A 293 0.24 3.36 1.10
N GLU A 294 -0.23 4.01 2.16
CA GLU A 294 -1.55 3.79 2.73
C GLU A 294 -2.65 4.26 1.75
N ILE A 295 -3.67 3.43 1.56
CA ILE A 295 -4.76 3.73 0.62
C ILE A 295 -5.48 5.04 0.98
N ALA A 296 -5.61 5.37 2.27
CA ALA A 296 -6.25 6.59 2.73
C ALA A 296 -5.54 7.88 2.26
N ASP A 297 -4.19 7.91 2.22
CA ASP A 297 -3.46 9.06 1.66
C ASP A 297 -3.69 9.12 0.15
N ARG A 298 -3.58 7.99 -0.56
CA ARG A 298 -3.80 7.96 -2.02
C ARG A 298 -5.21 8.41 -2.42
N VAL A 299 -6.23 7.98 -1.68
CA VAL A 299 -7.62 8.34 -1.94
C VAL A 299 -7.89 9.80 -1.61
N SER A 300 -7.36 10.34 -0.50
CA SER A 300 -7.52 11.77 -0.17
C SER A 300 -6.73 12.68 -1.11
N LEU A 301 -5.65 12.19 -1.71
CA LEU A 301 -4.92 12.93 -2.74
C LEU A 301 -5.68 13.04 -4.06
N ALA A 302 -6.41 11.99 -4.42
CA ALA A 302 -7.06 11.83 -5.72
C ALA A 302 -8.55 12.19 -5.71
N SER A 303 -9.23 12.09 -4.57
CA SER A 303 -10.65 12.42 -4.41
C SER A 303 -10.85 13.85 -3.92
N ALA A 304 -11.95 14.48 -4.34
CA ALA A 304 -12.43 15.75 -3.80
C ALA A 304 -13.35 15.57 -2.59
N THR A 305 -13.63 14.33 -2.19
CA THR A 305 -14.46 13.99 -1.04
C THR A 305 -13.60 13.78 0.19
N PRO A 306 -14.02 14.28 1.36
CA PRO A 306 -13.31 13.99 2.60
C PRO A 306 -13.21 12.48 2.87
N VAL A 307 -12.04 12.06 3.32
CA VAL A 307 -11.72 10.68 3.68
C VAL A 307 -11.51 10.58 5.18
N VAL A 308 -12.25 9.67 5.83
CA VAL A 308 -12.00 9.32 7.24
C VAL A 308 -11.27 7.99 7.30
N ARG A 309 -10.05 8.06 7.81
CA ARG A 309 -9.22 6.89 8.13
C ARG A 309 -9.52 6.44 9.55
N VAL A 310 -9.84 5.15 9.72
CA VAL A 310 -10.27 4.56 11.00
C VAL A 310 -9.31 3.45 11.42
N ARG A 311 -8.65 3.64 12.57
CA ARG A 311 -7.86 2.59 13.23
C ARG A 311 -8.69 1.80 14.23
N HIS A 312 -9.43 2.50 15.06
CA HIS A 312 -10.39 1.95 16.00
C HIS A 312 -11.46 3.01 16.30
N VAL A 313 -12.63 2.60 16.74
CA VAL A 313 -13.74 3.52 17.04
C VAL A 313 -13.52 4.11 18.44
N PRO A 314 -13.28 5.43 18.58
CA PRO A 314 -13.15 6.06 19.88
C PRO A 314 -14.52 6.21 20.56
N GLN A 315 -14.55 6.13 21.89
CA GLN A 315 -15.76 6.43 22.67
C GLN A 315 -15.80 7.92 23.03
N GLY A 316 -16.94 8.57 22.82
CA GLY A 316 -17.20 9.93 23.32
C GLY A 316 -16.20 10.98 22.80
N ILE A 317 -16.24 11.25 21.49
CA ILE A 317 -15.41 12.31 20.89
C ILE A 317 -15.88 13.65 21.46
N THR A 318 -15.09 14.25 22.36
CA THR A 318 -15.36 15.57 22.95
C THR A 318 -14.45 16.67 22.42
N GLN A 319 -13.27 16.31 21.93
CA GLN A 319 -12.29 17.23 21.36
C GLN A 319 -11.66 16.68 20.09
N ALA A 320 -11.24 17.57 19.18
CA ALA A 320 -10.57 17.23 17.94
C ALA A 320 -9.38 18.15 17.68
N LEU A 321 -8.27 17.59 17.23
CA LEU A 321 -7.08 18.36 16.87
C LEU A 321 -7.07 18.64 15.37
N VAL A 322 -6.97 19.89 14.95
CA VAL A 322 -6.79 20.27 13.54
C VAL A 322 -5.35 20.73 13.34
N ILE A 323 -4.57 19.96 12.58
CA ILE A 323 -3.19 20.31 12.26
C ILE A 323 -3.17 21.25 11.04
N VAL A 324 -2.78 22.50 11.27
CA VAL A 324 -2.74 23.53 10.23
C VAL A 324 -1.29 23.81 9.86
N ALA A 325 -0.83 23.21 8.77
CA ALA A 325 0.51 23.43 8.22
C ALA A 325 0.52 24.55 7.17
N ASP A 326 1.72 25.02 6.80
CA ASP A 326 1.89 25.92 5.66
C ASP A 326 1.86 25.19 4.31
N THR A 327 0.72 24.57 4.02
CA THR A 327 0.46 23.97 2.71
C THR A 327 -0.84 24.53 2.11
N PRO A 328 -0.93 24.69 0.79
CA PRO A 328 -2.15 25.18 0.15
C PRO A 328 -3.40 24.34 0.48
N ARG A 329 -3.23 23.02 0.65
CA ARG A 329 -4.33 22.10 1.01
C ARG A 329 -4.93 22.38 2.38
N CYS A 330 -4.16 22.88 3.33
CA CYS A 330 -4.68 23.26 4.65
C CYS A 330 -5.74 24.37 4.57
N GLY A 331 -5.81 25.14 3.48
CA GLY A 331 -6.87 26.12 3.26
C GLY A 331 -8.27 25.52 3.14
N HIS A 332 -8.39 24.22 2.87
CA HIS A 332 -9.67 23.53 2.71
C HIS A 332 -10.16 22.82 3.98
N LEU A 333 -9.35 22.78 5.06
CA LEU A 333 -9.68 22.08 6.31
C LEU A 333 -11.02 22.55 6.89
N GLY A 334 -11.17 23.87 7.05
CA GLY A 334 -12.39 24.46 7.60
C GLY A 334 -13.62 24.19 6.73
N VAL A 335 -13.47 24.33 5.41
CA VAL A 335 -14.55 24.09 4.44
C VAL A 335 -15.01 22.63 4.47
N ALA A 336 -14.08 21.68 4.54
CA ALA A 336 -14.43 20.27 4.58
C ALA A 336 -15.15 19.90 5.89
N VAL A 337 -14.66 20.37 7.03
CA VAL A 337 -15.31 20.13 8.34
C VAL A 337 -16.71 20.73 8.36
N THR A 338 -16.88 21.99 7.94
CA THR A 338 -18.19 22.65 7.95
C THR A 338 -19.15 22.03 6.94
N ARG A 339 -18.66 21.57 5.77
CA ARG A 339 -19.46 20.87 4.76
C ARG A 339 -19.96 19.51 5.23
N LEU A 340 -19.14 18.76 5.97
CA LEU A 340 -19.54 17.46 6.52
C LEU A 340 -20.65 17.60 7.57
N GLY A 341 -20.66 18.70 8.33
CA GLY A 341 -21.69 18.94 9.35
C GLY A 341 -21.62 18.00 10.56
N LEU A 342 -20.63 17.11 10.62
CA LEU A 342 -20.37 16.19 11.73
C LEU A 342 -19.72 16.91 12.92
N TRP A 343 -19.80 16.32 14.11
CA TRP A 343 -19.07 16.73 15.32
C TRP A 343 -19.28 18.19 15.74
N ARG A 344 -20.51 18.71 15.65
CA ARG A 344 -20.81 20.11 16.01
C ARG A 344 -20.59 20.42 17.50
N ASP A 345 -20.82 19.44 18.35
CA ASP A 345 -20.66 19.56 19.81
C ASP A 345 -19.23 19.23 20.29
N VAL A 346 -18.26 19.15 19.36
CA VAL A 346 -16.86 18.83 19.65
C VAL A 346 -16.02 20.10 19.66
N ASP A 347 -15.13 20.20 20.64
CA ASP A 347 -14.17 21.30 20.73
C ASP A 347 -13.00 21.08 19.76
N PHE A 348 -12.93 21.89 18.71
CA PHE A 348 -11.84 21.85 17.74
C PHE A 348 -10.67 22.72 18.19
N HIS A 349 -9.50 22.11 18.35
CA HIS A 349 -8.25 22.80 18.67
C HIS A 349 -7.37 22.88 17.43
N LEU A 350 -7.15 24.08 16.92
CA LEU A 350 -6.33 24.31 15.73
C LEU A 350 -4.89 24.54 16.14
N LEU A 351 -4.00 23.63 15.74
CA LEU A 351 -2.57 23.67 16.02
C LEU A 351 -1.79 24.20 14.80
N PRO A 352 -1.30 25.45 14.85
CA PRO A 352 -0.46 25.99 13.79
C PRO A 352 0.92 25.32 13.80
N LEU A 353 1.33 24.78 12.65
CA LEU A 353 2.61 24.10 12.44
C LEU A 353 3.35 24.78 11.29
N GLY A 354 4.37 25.59 11.60
CA GLY A 354 5.01 26.39 10.58
C GLY A 354 6.21 27.19 11.08
N ALA A 355 6.88 27.84 10.14
CA ALA A 355 8.00 28.72 10.45
C ALA A 355 7.53 29.96 11.25
N ALA A 356 8.49 30.72 11.77
CA ALA A 356 8.21 31.95 12.52
C ALA A 356 7.62 33.09 11.66
N ASP A 357 7.41 32.87 10.36
CA ASP A 357 6.74 33.79 9.45
C ASP A 357 5.24 33.96 9.73
N GLY A 358 4.66 33.11 10.60
CA GLY A 358 3.31 33.25 11.10
C GLY A 358 2.21 32.82 10.12
N VAL A 359 2.57 32.30 8.94
CA VAL A 359 1.58 31.92 7.90
C VAL A 359 0.63 30.84 8.40
N ALA A 360 1.17 29.81 9.06
CA ALA A 360 0.35 28.75 9.66
C ALA A 360 -0.63 29.29 10.72
N THR A 361 -0.20 30.28 11.52
CA THR A 361 -1.03 30.91 12.56
C THR A 361 -2.16 31.73 11.97
N VAL A 362 -1.88 32.50 10.90
CA VAL A 362 -2.92 33.26 10.18
C VAL A 362 -3.94 32.30 9.58
N ARG A 363 -3.49 31.24 8.90
CA ARG A 363 -4.38 30.22 8.31
C ARG A 363 -5.22 29.50 9.37
N ALA A 364 -4.65 29.22 10.53
CA ALA A 364 -5.39 28.63 11.66
C ALA A 364 -6.48 29.58 12.16
N ARG A 365 -6.21 30.88 12.27
CA ARG A 365 -7.23 31.88 12.64
C ARG A 365 -8.35 31.97 11.62
N GLU A 366 -8.03 32.00 10.32
CA GLU A 366 -9.03 32.00 9.25
C GLU A 366 -9.90 30.75 9.27
N THR A 367 -9.27 29.59 9.48
CA THR A 367 -9.97 28.30 9.59
C THR A 367 -10.89 28.28 10.81
N ALA A 368 -10.41 28.75 11.97
CA ALA A 368 -11.22 28.85 13.19
C ALA A 368 -12.40 29.80 13.01
N ALA A 369 -12.18 30.98 12.42
CA ALA A 369 -13.23 31.96 12.16
C ALA A 369 -14.32 31.39 11.23
N LEU A 370 -13.92 30.69 10.16
CA LEU A 370 -14.85 30.01 9.26
C LEU A 370 -15.69 28.96 9.99
N MET A 371 -15.05 28.13 10.82
CA MET A 371 -15.74 27.10 11.61
C MET A 371 -16.72 27.71 12.61
N GLN A 372 -16.30 28.75 13.35
CA GLN A 372 -17.15 29.47 14.30
C GLN A 372 -18.38 30.10 13.63
N GLN A 373 -18.22 30.68 12.44
CA GLN A 373 -19.34 31.22 11.66
C GLN A 373 -20.37 30.14 11.28
N HIS A 374 -19.97 28.87 11.22
CA HIS A 374 -20.84 27.74 10.92
C HIS A 374 -21.29 26.97 12.19
N GLY A 375 -21.08 27.55 13.38
CA GLY A 375 -21.59 27.02 14.65
C GLY A 375 -20.71 25.97 15.31
N TYR A 376 -19.41 25.91 14.98
CA TYR A 376 -18.43 25.04 15.63
C TYR A 376 -17.65 25.77 16.73
N THR A 377 -17.34 25.07 17.82
CA THR A 377 -16.36 25.56 18.79
C THR A 377 -14.95 25.33 18.25
N ALA A 378 -14.24 26.40 17.91
CA ALA A 378 -12.89 26.33 17.36
C ALA A 378 -11.93 27.26 18.14
N THR A 379 -10.85 26.71 18.68
CA THR A 379 -9.84 27.42 19.47
C THR A 379 -8.46 27.28 18.84
N VAL A 380 -7.75 28.38 18.62
CA VAL A 380 -6.38 28.35 18.06
C VAL A 380 -5.37 28.19 19.19
N LEU A 381 -4.56 27.13 19.12
CA LEU A 381 -3.48 26.85 20.07
C LEU A 381 -2.21 27.65 19.76
N ALA A 382 -1.23 27.59 20.66
CA ALA A 382 0.09 28.15 20.44
C ALA A 382 0.77 27.49 19.22
N ALA A 383 1.37 28.31 18.37
CA ALA A 383 2.11 27.84 17.21
C ALA A 383 3.34 27.02 17.63
N HIS A 384 3.62 25.96 16.89
CA HIS A 384 4.76 25.08 17.12
C HIS A 384 5.69 25.06 15.90
N PRO A 385 7.01 24.93 16.12
CA PRO A 385 7.96 24.80 15.02
C PRO A 385 7.71 23.51 14.22
N PRO A 386 8.08 23.46 12.93
CA PRO A 386 7.85 22.29 12.09
C PRO A 386 8.73 21.10 12.49
N ALA A 387 9.86 21.34 13.14
CA ALA A 387 10.74 20.31 13.66
C ALA A 387 10.47 20.13 15.16
N LEU A 388 9.72 19.09 15.50
CA LEU A 388 9.44 18.69 16.87
C LEU A 388 10.26 17.45 17.22
N ASP A 389 10.62 17.31 18.49
CA ASP A 389 11.07 16.01 18.97
C ASP A 389 9.88 15.02 19.04
N VAL A 390 10.17 13.72 19.07
CA VAL A 390 9.12 12.68 19.07
C VAL A 390 8.21 12.81 20.29
N TRP A 391 8.75 13.13 21.46
CA TRP A 391 7.98 13.20 22.71
C TRP A 391 7.04 14.41 22.74
N GLN A 392 7.50 15.56 22.26
CA GLN A 392 6.70 16.78 22.09
C GLN A 392 5.56 16.53 21.11
N ALA A 393 5.87 15.95 19.96
CA ALA A 393 4.88 15.63 18.94
C ALA A 393 3.82 14.64 19.46
N GLN A 394 4.24 13.59 20.17
CA GLN A 394 3.32 12.64 20.81
C GLN A 394 2.42 13.32 21.85
N ARG A 395 2.97 14.19 22.71
CA ARG A 395 2.17 14.92 23.71
C ARG A 395 1.12 15.84 23.09
N LEU A 396 1.40 16.42 21.92
CA LEU A 396 0.46 17.30 21.22
C LEU A 396 -0.72 16.55 20.62
N VAL A 397 -0.52 15.30 20.19
CA VAL A 397 -1.57 14.44 19.62
C VAL A 397 -2.30 13.65 20.71
N GLN A 398 -1.60 13.30 21.79
CA GLN A 398 -2.14 12.51 22.88
C GLN A 398 -3.37 13.18 23.49
N GLY A 399 -4.45 12.41 23.64
CA GLY A 399 -5.71 12.89 24.20
C GLY A 399 -6.75 13.34 23.17
N TYR A 400 -6.39 13.42 21.89
CA TYR A 400 -7.34 13.72 20.81
C TYR A 400 -7.83 12.44 20.12
N PRO A 401 -9.12 12.08 20.24
CA PRO A 401 -9.69 10.91 19.57
C PRO A 401 -9.91 11.12 18.06
N LEU A 402 -9.93 12.37 17.61
CA LEU A 402 -10.05 12.76 16.21
C LEU A 402 -8.96 13.77 15.86
N VAL A 403 -8.26 13.51 14.77
CA VAL A 403 -7.30 14.46 14.19
C VAL A 403 -7.72 14.82 12.76
N VAL A 404 -7.74 16.10 12.43
CA VAL A 404 -8.03 16.61 11.09
C VAL A 404 -6.72 17.13 10.50
N MET A 405 -6.33 16.64 9.34
CA MET A 405 -5.08 17.02 8.69
C MET A 405 -5.20 16.92 7.16
N ALA A 406 -4.41 17.67 6.42
CA ALA A 406 -4.52 17.69 4.96
C ALA A 406 -3.88 16.46 4.27
N ARG A 407 -2.93 15.78 4.94
CA ARG A 407 -2.16 14.63 4.45
C ARG A 407 -1.62 13.80 5.62
N LEU A 408 -1.28 12.53 5.38
CA LEU A 408 -0.67 11.66 6.40
C LEU A 408 0.83 11.91 6.64
N SER A 409 1.52 12.53 5.67
CA SER A 409 2.91 12.98 5.81
C SER A 409 3.14 14.27 5.00
N ASN A 410 3.92 15.19 5.56
CA ASN A 410 4.34 16.43 4.93
C ASN A 410 5.86 16.45 4.63
N ARG A 411 6.55 15.30 4.75
CA ARG A 411 7.96 15.19 4.37
C ARG A 411 8.17 15.52 2.89
N ARG A 412 9.11 16.42 2.61
CA ARG A 412 9.55 16.78 1.24
C ARG A 412 11.07 16.70 1.11
N GLY A 413 11.54 15.92 0.14
CA GLY A 413 12.97 15.81 -0.20
C GLY A 413 13.74 14.77 0.63
N VAL A 414 14.96 14.45 0.17
CA VAL A 414 15.78 13.33 0.67
C VAL A 414 16.18 13.49 2.14
N LEU A 415 16.41 14.73 2.60
CA LEU A 415 16.79 15.02 3.99
C LEU A 415 15.60 15.06 4.98
N ALA A 416 14.36 15.09 4.48
CA ALA A 416 13.19 15.10 5.36
C ALA A 416 12.98 13.77 6.09
N MET A 417 13.53 12.67 5.58
CA MET A 417 13.53 11.36 6.25
C MET A 417 14.17 11.37 7.65
N MET A 418 15.09 12.30 7.92
CA MET A 418 15.74 12.43 9.23
C MET A 418 14.96 13.30 10.23
N ARG A 419 13.85 13.91 9.83
CA ARG A 419 13.06 14.80 10.69
C ARG A 419 11.78 14.12 11.15
N THR A 420 11.42 14.29 12.42
CA THR A 420 10.11 13.94 12.95
C THR A 420 9.02 14.76 12.26
N ASP A 421 7.95 14.11 11.83
CA ASP A 421 6.76 14.78 11.28
C ASP A 421 5.56 14.52 12.21
N LEU A 422 4.87 15.58 12.61
CA LEU A 422 3.68 15.45 13.46
C LEU A 422 2.57 14.67 12.75
N HIS A 423 2.45 14.78 11.42
CA HIS A 423 1.43 14.06 10.65
C HIS A 423 1.65 12.54 10.74
N GLU A 424 2.91 12.09 10.68
CA GLU A 424 3.25 10.67 10.80
C GLU A 424 2.96 10.15 12.22
N ILE A 425 3.33 10.92 13.25
CA ILE A 425 3.02 10.56 14.65
C ILE A 425 1.50 10.54 14.88
N ALA A 426 0.77 11.50 14.32
CA ALA A 426 -0.68 11.51 14.38
C ALA A 426 -1.29 10.31 13.64
N THR A 427 -0.73 9.92 12.50
CA THR A 427 -1.09 8.70 11.76
C THR A 427 -0.92 7.45 12.61
N ASP A 428 0.09 7.45 13.49
CA ASP A 428 0.41 6.35 14.40
C ASP A 428 -0.38 6.33 15.71
N GLN A 429 -0.94 7.45 16.16
CA GLN A 429 -1.60 7.53 17.47
C GLN A 429 -3.10 7.78 17.41
N ALA A 430 -3.56 8.56 16.42
CA ALA A 430 -4.94 8.97 16.35
C ALA A 430 -5.87 7.80 15.96
N PRO A 431 -7.00 7.60 16.68
CA PRO A 431 -8.01 6.61 16.32
C PRO A 431 -8.66 6.92 14.97
N LEU A 432 -9.02 8.19 14.77
CA LEU A 432 -9.68 8.72 13.59
C LEU A 432 -8.87 9.86 13.00
N ILE A 433 -8.71 9.82 11.67
CA ILE A 433 -8.10 10.91 10.92
C ILE A 433 -9.02 11.35 9.79
N LEU A 434 -9.38 12.62 9.77
CA LEU A 434 -10.09 13.24 8.66
C LEU A 434 -9.10 13.91 7.70
N LEU A 435 -9.14 13.50 6.43
CA LEU A 435 -8.39 14.04 5.32
C LEU A 435 -9.36 14.76 4.37
N PRO A 436 -9.34 16.11 4.30
CA PRO A 436 -10.29 16.92 3.55
C PRO A 436 -10.05 16.95 2.03
#